data_AF-A0A7W7T7L4-F1
#
_entry.id   AF-A0A7W7T7L4-F1
#
_cell.length_a   1.000
_cell.length_b   1.000
_cell.length_c   1.000
_cell.angle_alpha   90.00
_cell.angle_beta   90.00
_cell.angle_gamma   90.00
#
_symmetry.space_group_name_H-M   'P 1'
#
loop_
_entity.id
_entity.type
_entity.pdbx_description
1 polymer ?
#
loop_
_entity_poly.entity_id
_entity_poly.type
_entity_poly.pdbx_seq_one_letter_code
_entity_poly.pdbx_strand_id
1 'polypeptide(L)' 'MTVRLRVHVFDRMARAAGFRSDFQVAAAMGVNRSTVKRVKDGKLRPGPAFIGGALTALAPKKFEELFQVVDQERTE' A
#
# COMPACT_ATOMS: atom_id res chain seq x y z
N MET A 1 -15.61 5.31 8.18
CA MET A 1 -14.28 5.67 7.65
C MET A 1 -13.34 4.47 7.66
N THR A 2 -12.55 4.29 6.59
CA THR A 2 -11.50 3.28 6.46
C THR A 2 -10.38 3.81 5.57
N VAL A 3 -9.27 3.08 5.46
CA VAL A 3 -8.11 3.47 4.63
C VAL A 3 -8.09 2.62 3.36
N ARG A 4 -7.79 3.23 2.21
CA ARG A 4 -7.49 2.54 0.95
C ARG A 4 -6.12 2.98 0.42
N LEU A 5 -5.46 2.08 -0.30
CA LEU A 5 -4.21 2.35 -1.00
C LEU A 5 -4.50 3.10 -2.29
N ARG A 6 -3.75 4.16 -2.59
CA ARG A 6 -3.71 4.80 -3.90
C ARG A 6 -2.83 3.95 -4.83
N VAL A 7 -3.38 2.86 -5.37
CA VAL A 7 -2.62 1.81 -6.09
C VAL A 7 -1.69 2.37 -7.17
N HIS A 8 -2.18 3.28 -8.01
CA HIS A 8 -1.37 3.89 -9.08
C HIS A 8 -0.21 4.74 -8.55
N VAL A 9 -0.40 5.41 -7.40
CA VAL A 9 0.66 6.21 -6.77
C VAL A 9 1.68 5.27 -6.13
N PHE A 10 1.22 4.28 -5.37
CA PHE A 10 2.07 3.26 -4.75
C PHE A 10 2.97 2.56 -5.78
N ASP A 11 2.40 2.08 -6.89
CA ASP A 11 3.16 1.40 -7.94
C ASP A 11 4.20 2.30 -8.60
N ARG A 12 3.85 3.58 -8.83
CA ARG A 12 4.78 4.56 -9.39
C ARG A 12 5.94 4.82 -8.43
N MET A 13 5.64 5.02 -7.15
CA MET A 13 6.66 5.29 -6.13
C MET A 13 7.54 4.07 -5.88
N ALA A 14 6.96 2.86 -5.85
CA ALA A 14 7.72 1.62 -5.71
C ALA A 14 8.73 1.44 -6.86
N ARG A 15 8.31 1.70 -8.10
CA ARG A 15 9.21 1.66 -9.26
C ARG A 15 10.30 2.73 -9.19
N ALA A 16 9.94 3.95 -8.77
CA ALA A 16 10.88 5.06 -8.60
C ALA A 16 11.92 4.77 -7.50
N ALA A 17 11.52 4.07 -6.45
CA ALA A 17 12.40 3.57 -5.38
C ALA A 17 13.24 2.35 -5.80
N GLY A 18 13.14 1.89 -7.04
CA GLY A 18 13.93 0.79 -7.58
C GLY A 18 13.31 -0.59 -7.44
N PHE A 19 12.13 -0.73 -6.81
CA PHE A 19 11.44 -2.02 -6.71
C PHE A 19 10.84 -2.42 -8.06
N ARG A 20 11.24 -3.58 -8.57
CA ARG A 20 10.81 -4.12 -9.87
C ARG A 20 9.67 -5.13 -9.77
N SER A 21 9.30 -5.54 -8.56
CA SER A 21 8.22 -6.49 -8.33
C SER A 21 7.52 -6.28 -6.99
N ASP A 22 6.28 -6.76 -6.91
CA ASP A 22 5.51 -6.81 -5.65
C ASP A 22 6.24 -7.60 -4.56
N PHE A 23 7.08 -8.57 -4.94
CA PHE A 23 7.87 -9.35 -3.99
C PHE A 23 8.94 -8.49 -3.31
N GLN A 24 9.68 -7.70 -4.09
CA GLN A 24 10.76 -6.84 -3.55
C GLN A 24 10.22 -5.75 -2.63
N VAL A 25 9.13 -5.08 -3.03
CA VAL A 25 8.52 -4.05 -2.18
C VAL A 25 7.91 -4.68 -0.93
N ALA A 26 7.28 -5.87 -1.03
CA ALA A 26 6.75 -6.57 0.13
C ALA A 26 7.84 -6.92 1.15
N ALA A 27 9.00 -7.39 0.67
CA ALA A 27 10.15 -7.67 1.51
C ALA A 27 10.66 -6.41 2.22
N ALA A 28 10.80 -5.29 1.50
CA ALA A 28 11.20 -4.01 2.08
C ALA A 28 10.18 -3.46 3.11
N MET A 29 8.89 -3.73 2.88
CA MET A 29 7.81 -3.36 3.80
C MET A 29 7.69 -4.31 5.01
N GLY A 30 8.38 -5.46 5.01
CA GLY A 30 8.22 -6.48 6.05
C GLY A 30 6.85 -7.18 6.04
N VAL A 31 6.19 -7.30 4.87
CA VAL A 31 4.89 -7.97 4.72
C VAL A 31 4.95 -9.09 3.69
N ASN A 32 3.95 -9.98 3.70
CA ASN A 32 3.84 -11.03 2.69
C ASN A 32 3.43 -10.44 1.32
N ARG A 33 4.03 -10.93 0.22
CA ARG A 33 3.67 -10.55 -1.16
C ARG A 33 2.17 -10.68 -1.44
N SER A 34 1.51 -11.72 -0.93
CA SER A 34 0.07 -11.93 -1.09
C SER A 34 -0.77 -10.83 -0.41
N THR A 35 -0.24 -10.19 0.64
CA THR A 35 -0.87 -9.05 1.29
C THR A 35 -0.80 -7.82 0.39
N VAL A 36 0.36 -7.54 -0.23
CA VAL A 36 0.50 -6.48 -1.24
C VAL A 36 -0.48 -6.67 -2.38
N LYS A 37 -0.53 -7.88 -2.97
CA LYS A 37 -1.46 -8.18 -4.05
C LYS A 37 -2.92 -7.96 -3.64
N ARG A 38 -3.34 -8.51 -2.49
CA ARG A 38 -4.74 -8.36 -2.02
C ARG A 38 -5.12 -6.91 -1.72
N VAL A 39 -4.20 -6.10 -1.21
CA VAL A 39 -4.43 -4.67 -1.00
C VAL A 39 -4.54 -3.92 -2.33
N LYS A 40 -3.66 -4.20 -3.29
CA LYS A 40 -3.71 -3.62 -4.65
C LYS A 40 -4.99 -4.00 -5.39
N ASP A 41 -5.42 -5.25 -5.26
CA ASP A 41 -6.67 -5.76 -5.85
C ASP A 41 -7.93 -5.24 -5.12
N GLY A 42 -7.79 -4.47 -4.03
CA GLY A 42 -8.91 -3.99 -3.21
C GLY A 42 -9.61 -5.06 -2.37
N LYS A 43 -9.11 -6.30 -2.38
CA LYS A 43 -9.63 -7.47 -1.64
C LYS A 43 -9.27 -7.45 -0.15
N LEU A 44 -8.31 -6.62 0.24
CA LEU A 44 -7.90 -6.43 1.63
C LEU A 44 -7.70 -4.92 1.88
N ARG A 45 -8.17 -4.44 3.04
CA ARG A 45 -7.85 -3.07 3.47
C ARG A 45 -6.43 -3.05 4.06
N PRO A 46 -5.61 -2.02 3.77
CA PRO A 46 -4.28 -1.89 4.37
C PRO A 46 -4.40 -1.75 5.89
N GLY A 47 -3.86 -2.72 6.62
CA GLY A 47 -3.77 -2.67 8.08
C GLY A 47 -2.53 -1.90 8.58
N PRO A 48 -2.37 -1.74 9.91
CA PRO A 48 -1.28 -0.97 10.50
C PRO A 48 0.12 -1.40 10.02
N ALA A 49 0.40 -2.71 9.98
CA ALA A 49 1.67 -3.24 9.50
C ALA A 49 1.95 -2.90 8.03
N PHE A 50 0.91 -2.91 7.19
CA PHE A 50 1.04 -2.53 5.78
C PHE A 50 1.34 -1.04 5.62
N ILE A 51 0.62 -0.20 6.37
CA ILE A 51 0.77 1.26 6.32
C ILE A 51 2.17 1.66 6.80
N GLY A 52 2.60 1.17 7.97
CA GLY A 52 3.93 1.44 8.51
C GLY A 52 5.03 0.93 7.57
N GLY A 53 4.90 -0.30 7.07
CA GLY A 53 5.85 -0.87 6.11
C GLY A 53 5.96 -0.05 4.83
N ALA A 54 4.85 0.43 4.28
CA ALA A 54 4.86 1.26 3.07
C ALA A 54 5.53 2.62 3.29
N LEU A 55 5.25 3.28 4.42
CA LEU A 55 5.86 4.58 4.76
C LEU A 55 7.36 4.47 5.02
N THR A 56 7.81 3.36 5.61
CA THR A 56 9.23 3.08 5.81
C THR A 56 9.92 2.73 4.49
N ALA A 57 9.36 1.80 3.71
CA ALA A 57 9.98 1.31 2.47
C ALA A 57 10.01 2.37 1.35
N LEU A 58 9.07 3.32 1.37
CA LEU A 58 8.96 4.39 0.38
C LEU A 58 9.29 5.77 0.99
N ALA A 59 10.06 5.82 2.07
CA ALA A 59 10.50 7.10 2.65
C ALA A 59 11.15 8.00 1.57
N PRO A 60 10.90 9.33 1.60
CA PRO A 60 10.23 10.10 2.65
C PRO A 60 8.71 10.31 2.42
N LYS A 61 8.02 9.41 1.72
CA LYS A 61 6.59 9.57 1.39
C LYS A 61 5.71 9.69 2.63
N LYS A 62 4.73 10.58 2.58
CA LYS A 62 3.72 10.78 3.63
C LYS A 62 2.50 9.87 3.42
N PHE A 63 1.69 9.75 4.47
CA PHE A 63 0.48 8.94 4.45
C PHE A 63 -0.48 9.35 3.34
N GLU A 64 -0.74 10.65 3.17
CA GLU A 64 -1.73 11.18 2.24
C GLU A 64 -1.33 10.99 0.77
N GLU A 65 -0.03 10.82 0.51
CA GLU A 65 0.49 10.54 -0.83
C GLU A 65 0.22 9.09 -1.24
N LEU A 66 0.29 8.14 -0.29
CA LEU A 66 0.15 6.70 -0.57
C LEU A 66 -1.26 6.19 -0.29
N PHE A 67 -1.97 6.81 0.64
CA PHE A 67 -3.23 6.34 1.16
C PHE A 67 -4.30 7.43 1.06
N GLN A 68 -5.55 6.99 1.14
CA GLN A 68 -6.70 7.86 1.26
C GLN A 68 -7.65 7.30 2.32
N VAL A 69 -8.22 8.20 3.11
CA VAL A 69 -9.34 7.87 4.00
C VAL A 69 -10.61 7.96 3.17
N VAL A 70 -11.40 6.90 3.18
CA VAL A 70 -12.67 6.80 2.47
C VAL A 70 -13.76 6.39 3.42
N ASP A 71 -15.01 6.71 3.09
CA ASP A 71 -16.13 6.09 3.76
C ASP A 71 -16.16 4.59 3.51
N GLN A 72 -16.67 3.85 4.50
CA GLN A 72 -17.02 2.46 4.25
C GLN A 72 -18.27 2.51 3.39
N GLU A 73 -18.12 2.34 2.08
CA GLU A 73 -19.26 2.11 1.19
C GLU A 73 -20.15 1.05 1.85
N ARG A 74 -21.41 1.41 2.14
CA ARG A 74 -22.46 0.41 2.37
C ARG A 74 -22.51 -0.41 1.10
N THR A 75 -22.17 -1.69 1.20
CA THR A 75 -22.59 -2.64 0.18
C THR A 75 -24.11 -2.63 0.19
N GLU A 76 -24.72 -2.01 -0.83
CA GLU A 76 -26.12 -2.28 -1.20
C GLU A 76 -26.20 -3.66 -1.89
#